data_AF-A0AAT9HN66-F1
#
_entry.id   AF-A0AAT9HN66-F1
#
_cell.length_a   1.000
_cell.length_b   1.000
_cell.length_c   1.000
_cell.angle_alpha   90.00
_cell.angle_beta   90.00
_cell.angle_gamma   90.00
#
_symmetry.space_group_name_H-M   'P 1'
#
loop_
_entity.id
_entity.type
_entity.pdbx_description
1 polymer ?
#
loop_
_entity_poly.entity_id
_entity_poly.type
_entity_poly.pdbx_seq_one_letter_code
_entity_poly.pdbx_strand_id
1 'polypeptide(L)' 'MFNVTDCDAAVAEVTGHGGSVQMGPADAEGVGRMAVCLDPHRADFVVLTPASS' A
#
# COMPACT_ATOMS: atom_id res chain seq x y z
N MET A 1 -1.94 6.95 -6.06
CA MET A 1 -1.77 6.89 -4.59
C MET A 1 -3.14 6.88 -3.95
N PHE A 2 -3.39 5.93 -3.07
CA PHE A 2 -4.61 5.81 -2.27
C PHE A 2 -4.27 6.02 -0.80
N ASN A 3 -4.91 7.00 -0.17
CA ASN A 3 -4.80 7.21 1.27
C ASN A 3 -5.80 6.29 1.97
N VAL A 4 -5.29 5.41 2.81
CA VAL A 4 -6.07 4.39 3.52
C VAL A 4 -5.85 4.52 5.02
N THR A 5 -6.83 4.10 5.81
CA THR A 5 -6.72 4.11 7.27
C THR A 5 -5.76 3.04 7.79
N ASP A 6 -5.53 1.98 7.02
CA ASP A 6 -4.63 0.88 7.34
C ASP A 6 -3.95 0.33 6.07
N CYS A 7 -2.64 0.50 5.98
CA CYS A 7 -1.83 0.08 4.84
C CYS A 7 -1.69 -1.43 4.76
N ASP A 8 -1.56 -2.12 5.90
CA ASP A 8 -1.39 -3.58 5.91
C ASP A 8 -2.69 -4.26 5.48
N ALA A 9 -3.84 -3.75 5.96
CA ALA A 9 -5.15 -4.24 5.54
C ALA A 9 -5.38 -4.04 4.03
N ALA A 10 -5.07 -2.85 3.51
CA ALA A 10 -5.17 -2.58 2.07
C ALA A 10 -4.26 -3.49 1.24
N VAL A 11 -3.02 -3.75 1.69
CA VAL A 11 -2.11 -4.70 1.03
C VAL A 11 -2.68 -6.14 1.04
N ALA A 12 -3.30 -6.55 2.15
CA ALA A 12 -3.96 -7.86 2.23
C ALA A 12 -5.11 -7.97 1.21
N GLU A 13 -5.91 -6.92 1.01
CA GLU A 13 -6.96 -6.89 -0.02
C GLU A 13 -6.37 -6.97 -1.43
N VAL A 14 -5.31 -6.21 -1.71
CA VAL A 14 -4.63 -6.23 -3.01
C VAL A 14 -4.15 -7.64 -3.36
N THR A 15 -3.43 -8.28 -2.44
CA THR A 15 -2.90 -9.64 -2.65
C THR A 15 -4.03 -10.68 -2.70
N GLY A 16 -5.07 -10.52 -1.88
CA GLY A 16 -6.27 -11.38 -1.90
C GLY A 16 -7.04 -11.34 -3.22
N HIS A 17 -6.94 -10.24 -3.97
CA HIS A 17 -7.59 -10.05 -5.27
C HIS A 17 -6.66 -10.25 -6.48
N GLY A 18 -5.49 -10.87 -6.27
CA GLY A 18 -4.55 -11.24 -7.34
C GLY A 18 -3.56 -10.15 -7.75
N GLY A 19 -3.50 -9.05 -6.99
CA GLY A 19 -2.40 -8.10 -7.07
C GLY A 19 -1.14 -8.60 -6.37
N SER A 20 -0.07 -7.82 -6.43
CA SER A 20 1.21 -8.13 -5.76
C SER A 20 1.86 -6.90 -5.16
N VAL A 21 2.79 -7.10 -4.22
CA VAL A 21 3.54 -6.03 -3.58
C VAL A 21 4.94 -5.96 -4.17
N GLN A 22 5.35 -4.80 -4.68
CA GLN A 22 6.70 -4.57 -5.18
C GLN A 22 7.64 -4.04 -4.09
N MET A 23 7.11 -3.27 -3.15
CA MET A 23 7.85 -2.70 -2.03
C MET A 23 6.92 -2.48 -0.83
N GLY A 24 7.42 -2.70 0.39
CA GLY A 24 6.65 -2.55 1.61
C GLY A 24 5.74 -3.77 1.90
N PRO A 25 4.71 -3.63 2.76
CA PRO A 25 4.41 -2.42 3.55
C PRO A 25 5.52 -2.08 4.55
N ALA A 26 5.89 -0.81 4.63
CA ALA A 26 6.96 -0.31 5.49
C ALA A 26 6.65 1.09 6.02
N ASP A 27 7.19 1.40 7.20
CA ASP A 27 7.09 2.73 7.80
C ASP A 27 8.14 3.67 7.19
N ALA A 28 7.69 4.86 6.78
CA ALA A 28 8.51 5.95 6.29
C ALA A 28 8.38 7.14 7.25
N GLU A 29 9.49 7.51 7.90
CA GLU A 29 9.53 8.58 8.89
C GLU A 29 8.97 9.90 8.33
N GLY A 30 8.05 10.52 9.06
CA GLY A 30 7.37 11.76 8.65
C GLY A 30 6.31 11.60 7.55
N VAL A 31 6.17 10.43 6.93
CA VAL A 31 5.18 10.18 5.86
C VAL A 31 4.07 9.24 6.31
N GLY A 32 4.40 8.16 7.02
CA GLY A 32 3.47 7.12 7.44
C GLY A 32 3.83 5.74 6.89
N ARG A 33 2.87 4.80 6.88
CA ARG A 33 3.08 3.42 6.44
C ARG A 33 2.63 3.24 4.99
N MET A 34 3.49 2.74 4.11
CA MET A 34 3.20 2.65 2.67
C MET A 34 3.65 1.35 2.01
N ALA A 35 3.03 1.02 0.88
CA ALA A 35 3.45 -0.04 -0.02
C ALA A 35 3.26 0.37 -1.48
N VAL A 36 4.15 -0.11 -2.36
CA VAL A 36 3.98 -0.07 -3.82
C VAL A 36 3.41 -1.41 -4.24
N CYS A 37 2.27 -1.37 -4.92
CA CYS A 37 1.52 -2.53 -5.34
C CYS A 37 1.32 -2.56 -6.86
N LEU A 38 1.08 -3.76 -7.39
CA LEU A 38 0.59 -3.99 -8.74
C LEU A 38 -0.80 -4.61 -8.67
N ASP A 39 -1.70 -4.20 -9.56
CA ASP A 39 -2.96 -4.91 -9.78
C ASP A 39 -2.72 -6.20 -10.63
N PRO A 40 -3.74 -7.05 -10.83
CA PRO A 40 -3.62 -8.26 -11.66
C PRO A 40 -3.21 -7.99 -13.12
N HIS A 41 -3.40 -6.78 -13.62
CA HIS A 41 -3.02 -6.32 -14.96
C HIS A 41 -1.65 -5.63 -15.00
N ARG A 42 -0.93 -5.63 -13.86
CA ARG A 42 0.39 -5.02 -13.64
C ARG A 42 0.39 -3.49 -13.72
N ALA A 43 -0.74 -2.85 -13.45
CA ALA A 43 -0.77 -1.41 -13.19
C ALA A 43 -0.23 -1.10 -11.80
N ASP A 44 0.67 -0.13 -11.69
CA ASP A 44 1.31 0.27 -10.45
C ASP A 44 0.50 1.31 -9.67
N PHE A 45 0.49 1.16 -8.35
CA PHE A 45 -0.08 2.14 -7.44
C PHE A 45 0.55 2.08 -6.05
N VAL A 46 0.36 3.15 -5.28
CA VAL A 46 0.81 3.25 -3.88
C VAL A 46 -0.41 3.27 -2.97
N VAL A 47 -0.35 2.49 -1.90
CA VAL A 47 -1.24 2.61 -0.72
C VAL A 47 -0.45 3.26 0.42
N LEU A 48 -1.08 4.19 1.13
CA LEU A 48 -0.45 4.96 2.20
C LEU A 48 -1.43 5.17 3.36
N THR A 49 -1.03 4.81 4.57
CA THR A 49 -1.59 5.35 5.81
C THR A 49 -0.73 6.52 6.25
N PRO A 50 -1.22 7.77 6.12
CA PRO A 50 -0.43 8.95 6.47
C PRO A 50 -0.05 8.94 7.96
N ALA A 51 1.13 9.46 8.27
CA ALA A 51 1.49 9.78 9.65
C ALA A 51 0.43 10.75 10.23
N SER A 52 0.02 10.51 11.47
CA SER A 52 -0.77 11.48 12.20
C SER A 52 0.08 12.74 12.42
N SER A 53 -0.47 13.90 12.06
CA SER A 53 0.18 15.20 12.24
C SER A 53 0.30 15.61 13.70
#